data_AF-U5EAY0-F1
#
_entry.id   AF-U5EAY0-F1
#
_cell.length_a   1.000
_cell.length_b   1.000
_cell.length_c   1.000
_cell.angle_alpha   90.00
_cell.angle_beta   90.00
_cell.angle_gamma   90.00
#
_symmetry.space_group_name_H-M   'P 1'
#
loop_
_entity.id
_entity.type
_entity.pdbx_description
1 polymer ?
#
loop_
_entity_poly.entity_id
_entity_poly.type
_entity_poly.pdbx_seq_one_letter_code
_entity_poly.pdbx_strand_id
1 'polypeptide(L)' 'MLPEEQGMIDLALVWEPFGGPPSEELLVRFGISPAEFRTRVCRILNSRGSQVDAPLRRHARWALRSYHLAPQPRR' A
#
# COMPACT_ATOMS: atom_id res chain seq x y z
N MET A 1 -1.17 -14.98 -11.22
CA MET A 1 -1.74 -14.27 -10.06
C MET A 1 -0.61 -13.46 -9.44
N LEU A 2 -0.73 -12.13 -9.34
CA LEU A 2 0.25 -11.37 -8.57
C LEU A 2 0.09 -11.77 -7.10
N PRO A 3 1.18 -12.04 -6.37
CA PRO A 3 1.10 -12.25 -4.93
C PRO A 3 0.41 -11.01 -4.32
N GLU A 4 -0.53 -11.20 -3.41
CA GLU A 4 -1.42 -10.16 -2.90
C GLU A 4 -0.67 -8.86 -2.53
N GLU A 5 0.50 -8.99 -1.89
CA GLU A 5 1.38 -7.88 -1.50
C GLU A 5 1.83 -7.00 -2.69
N GLN A 6 2.17 -7.64 -3.82
CA GLN A 6 2.59 -6.95 -5.04
C GLN A 6 1.44 -6.13 -5.64
N GLY A 7 0.23 -6.70 -5.64
CA GLY A 7 -0.98 -6.00 -6.08
C GLY A 7 -1.32 -4.80 -5.20
N MET A 8 -1.05 -4.89 -3.89
CA MET A 8 -1.26 -3.76 -2.97
C MET A 8 -0.28 -2.62 -3.26
N ILE A 9 0.99 -2.91 -3.51
CA ILE A 9 1.99 -1.88 -3.83
C ILE A 9 1.67 -1.20 -5.16
N ASP A 10 1.30 -1.97 -6.17
CA ASP A 10 0.94 -1.45 -7.49
C ASP A 10 -0.26 -0.49 -7.40
N LEU A 11 -1.30 -0.90 -6.68
CA LEU A 11 -2.46 -0.05 -6.46
C LEU A 11 -2.10 1.23 -5.70
N ALA A 12 -1.30 1.12 -4.64
CA ALA A 12 -0.88 2.27 -3.87
C ALA A 12 -0.09 3.27 -4.74
N LEU A 13 0.76 2.78 -5.63
CA LEU A 13 1.53 3.62 -6.57
C LEU A 13 0.64 4.36 -7.56
N VAL A 14 -0.36 3.68 -8.13
CA VAL A 14 -1.32 4.30 -9.06
C VAL A 14 -2.10 5.44 -8.39
N TRP A 15 -2.47 5.24 -7.12
CA TRP A 15 -3.29 6.19 -6.37
C TRP A 15 -2.51 7.21 -5.54
N GLU A 16 -1.17 7.15 -5.54
CA GLU A 16 -0.30 8.09 -4.82
C GLU A 16 -0.63 9.56 -5.14
N PRO A 17 -0.80 9.97 -6.42
CA PRO A 17 -1.10 11.36 -6.77
C PRO A 17 -2.45 11.85 -6.22
N PHE A 18 -3.35 10.92 -5.90
CA PHE A 18 -4.71 11.18 -5.47
C PHE A 18 -4.91 10.99 -3.96
N GLY A 19 -3.84 10.65 -3.21
CA GLY A 19 -3.87 10.46 -1.76
C GLY A 19 -4.26 9.04 -1.29
N GLY A 20 -4.53 8.13 -2.22
CA GLY A 20 -4.79 6.71 -1.99
C GLY A 20 -6.08 6.18 -2.63
N PRO A 21 -6.23 4.86 -2.72
CA PRO A 21 -7.35 4.21 -3.40
C PRO A 21 -8.66 4.35 -2.62
N PRO A 22 -9.81 4.38 -3.32
CA PRO A 22 -11.12 4.44 -2.70
C PRO A 22 -11.49 3.14 -1.99
N SER A 23 -12.32 3.25 -0.94
CA SER A 23 -12.76 2.14 -0.10
C SER A 23 -13.40 1.00 -0.89
N GLU A 24 -14.19 1.34 -1.92
CA GLU A 24 -14.91 0.37 -2.75
C GLU A 24 -13.96 -0.52 -3.54
N GLU A 25 -12.92 0.07 -4.15
CA GLU A 25 -11.92 -0.69 -4.90
C GLU A 25 -11.11 -1.61 -3.97
N LEU A 26 -10.78 -1.12 -2.77
CA LEU A 26 -10.08 -1.92 -1.77
C LEU A 26 -10.90 -3.09 -1.24
N LEU A 27 -12.20 -2.89 -1.01
CA LEU A 27 -13.11 -3.95 -0.60
C LEU A 27 -13.30 -4.99 -1.71
N VAL A 28 -13.44 -4.56 -2.96
CA VAL A 28 -13.62 -5.47 -4.10
C VAL A 28 -12.35 -6.29 -4.37
N ARG A 29 -11.17 -5.66 -4.32
CA ARG A 29 -9.90 -6.32 -4.70
C ARG A 29 -9.26 -7.10 -3.56
N PHE A 30 -9.38 -6.60 -2.33
CA PHE A 30 -8.64 -7.12 -1.17
C PHE A 30 -9.54 -7.41 0.04
N GLY A 31 -10.81 -6.98 0.04
CA GLY A 31 -11.72 -7.19 1.16
C GLY A 31 -11.34 -6.41 2.43
N ILE A 32 -10.59 -5.31 2.31
CA ILE A 32 -10.07 -4.55 3.46
C ILE A 32 -10.39 -3.06 3.39
N SER A 33 -10.45 -2.43 4.56
CA SER A 33 -10.64 -1.00 4.70
C SER A 33 -9.38 -0.19 4.29
N PRO A 34 -9.52 1.09 3.92
CA PRO A 34 -8.38 1.97 3.58
C PRO A 34 -7.29 2.03 4.67
N ALA A 35 -7.67 2.04 5.94
CA ALA A 35 -6.72 2.06 7.06
C ALA A 35 -5.92 0.75 7.17
N GLU A 36 -6.56 -0.40 6.94
CA GLU A 36 -5.92 -1.70 6.93
C GLU A 36 -5.00 -1.84 5.71
N PHE A 37 -5.45 -1.37 4.55
CA PHE A 37 -4.62 -1.33 3.34
C PHE A 37 -3.33 -0.52 3.56
N ARG A 38 -3.42 0.68 4.13
CA ARG A 38 -2.25 1.49 4.48
C ARG A 38 -1.31 0.76 5.46
N THR A 39 -1.87 0.11 6.48
CA THR A 39 -1.10 -0.65 7.46
C THR A 39 -0.34 -1.82 6.82
N ARG A 40 -1.00 -2.57 5.93
CA ARG A 40 -0.38 -3.66 5.17
C ARG A 40 0.71 -3.16 4.21
N VAL A 41 0.46 -2.09 3.46
CA VAL A 41 1.45 -1.45 2.58
C VAL A 41 2.68 -1.02 3.39
N CYS A 42 2.50 -0.34 4.52
CA CYS A 42 3.62 0.03 5.40
C CYS A 42 4.38 -1.20 5.91
N ARG A 43 3.69 -2.29 6.26
CA ARG A 43 4.32 -3.54 6.68
C ARG A 43 5.14 -4.16 5.56
N ILE A 44 4.61 -4.21 4.34
CA ILE A 44 5.31 -4.71 3.14
C ILE A 44 6.59 -3.89 2.88
N LEU A 45 6.49 -2.56 2.97
CA LEU A 45 7.62 -1.65 2.75
C LEU A 45 8.73 -1.80 3.80
N ASN A 46 8.39 -2.20 5.03
CA ASN A 46 9.32 -2.34 6.15
C ASN A 46 9.79 -3.79 6.40
N SER A 47 9.04 -4.79 5.92
CA SER A 47 9.36 -6.21 6.13
C SER A 47 10.46 -6.68 5.18
N ARG A 48 11.54 -7.22 5.75
CA ARG A 48 12.64 -7.84 4.98
C ARG A 48 12.23 -9.16 4.31
N GLY A 49 11.14 -9.79 4.78
CA GLY A 49 10.62 -11.07 4.26
C GLY A 49 9.41 -10.96 3.33
N SER A 50 9.05 -9.75 2.89
CA SER A 50 7.96 -9.61 1.89
C SER A 50 8.38 -10.21 0.55
N GLN A 51 7.41 -10.83 -0.13
CA GLN A 51 7.58 -11.43 -1.46
C GLN A 51 7.68 -10.37 -2.58
N VAL A 52 7.47 -9.09 -2.24
CA VAL A 52 7.65 -7.97 -3.18
C VAL A 52 9.13 -7.79 -3.52
N ASP A 53 9.39 -7.65 -4.82
CA ASP A 53 10.72 -7.40 -5.36
C ASP A 53 11.42 -6.22 -4.67
N ALA A 54 12.67 -6.44 -4.28
CA ALA A 54 13.50 -5.43 -3.62
C ALA A 54 13.58 -4.08 -4.36
N PRO A 55 13.77 -4.02 -5.70
CA PRO A 55 13.79 -2.74 -6.42
C PRO A 55 12.43 -2.02 -6.39
N LEU A 56 11.33 -2.75 -6.53
CA LEU A 56 10.00 -2.15 -6.46
C LEU A 56 9.71 -1.61 -5.06
N ARG A 57 10.02 -2.38 -4.02
CA ARG A 57 9.84 -1.94 -2.63
C ARG A 57 10.62 -0.66 -2.33
N ARG A 58 11.83 -0.52 -2.89
CA ARG A 58 12.63 0.71 -2.77
C ARG A 58 11.96 1.88 -3.49
N HIS A 59 11.46 1.67 -4.71
CA HIS A 59 10.74 2.69 -5.46
C HIS A 59 9.46 3.13 -4.75
N ALA A 60 8.65 2.16 -4.32
CA ALA A 60 7.41 2.39 -3.60
C ALA A 60 7.63 3.13 -2.27
N ARG A 61 8.72 2.87 -1.56
CA ARG A 61 9.07 3.62 -0.34
C ARG A 61 9.32 5.11 -0.63
N TRP A 62 9.88 5.43 -1.79
CA TRP A 62 10.12 6.82 -2.19
C TRP A 62 8.83 7.50 -2.66
N ALA A 63 8.05 6.83 -3.53
CA ALA A 63 6.82 7.38 -4.08
C ALA A 63 5.74 7.52 -3.00
N LEU A 64 5.52 6.47 -2.19
CA LEU A 64 4.50 6.45 -1.14
C LEU A 64 4.95 7.16 0.15
N ARG A 65 5.81 8.18 0.07
CA ARG A 65 6.18 8.96 1.27
C ARG A 65 4.96 9.63 1.91
N SER A 66 3.95 9.96 1.09
CA SER A 66 2.68 10.54 1.49
C SER A 66 1.89 9.62 2.44
N TYR A 67 2.09 8.30 2.32
CA TYR A 67 1.50 7.30 3.22
C TYR A 67 2.19 7.30 4.60
N HIS A 68 3.47 7.70 4.68
CA HIS A 68 4.15 7.91 5.96
C HIS A 68 3.75 9.23 6.63
N LEU A 69 3.28 10.22 5.86
CA LEU A 69 3.01 11.58 6.35
C LEU A 69 1.56 11.81 6.77
N ALA A 70 0.62 10.97 6.33
CA ALA A 70 -0.77 11.10 6.73
C ALA A 70 -0.96 10.57 8.16
N PRO A 71 -1.41 11.40 9.13
CA PRO A 71 -1.73 10.91 10.46
C PRO A 71 -2.83 9.84 10.33
N GLN A 72 -2.58 8.68 10.91
CA GLN A 72 -3.60 7.65 11.06
C GLN A 72 -4.81 8.31 11.73
N PRO A 73 -6.03 8.25 11.16
CA PRO A 73 -7.21 8.69 11.89
C PRO A 73 -7.25 7.87 13.18
N ARG A 74 -7.03 8.54 14.31
CA ARG A 74 -7.16 7.94 15.63
C ARG A 74 -8.60 7.48 15.75
N ARG A 75 -8.78 6.16 15.77
CA ARG A 75 -10.04 5.48 16.05
C ARG A 75 -10.53 5.84 17.44
#